data_AF-A0A3D5Y9V6-F1
#
_entry.id   AF-A0A3D5Y9V6-F1
#
_cell.length_a   1.000
_cell.length_b   1.000
_cell.length_c   1.000
_cell.angle_alpha   90.00
_cell.angle_beta   90.00
_cell.angle_gamma   90.00
#
_symmetry.space_group_name_H-M   'P 1'
#
loop_
_entity.id
_entity.type
_entity.pdbx_description
1 polymer ?
#
loop_
_entity_poly.entity_id
_entity_poly.type
_entity_poly.pdbx_seq_one_letter_code
_entity_poly.pdbx_strand_id
1 'polypeptide(L)'
;MKNYQGTNLIDIAQFLTIIGDGITLAIACALLFIIGIIYKNETLKNSSVYSLGAMLVSGLITHTLKIAISRTRPGLSATDILLLLENPMILDFNGKFNSFPSGHTTASFAIAYVLSRSFPWLSPLFYIIAAGVGFSRVYLGAHYP
;
A
#
# COMPACT_ATOMS: atom_id res chain seq x y z
N MET A 1 1.42 -32.39 12.86
CA MET A 1 2.18 -31.42 13.67
C MET A 1 2.55 -30.25 12.76
N LYS A 2 1.78 -29.15 12.78
CA LYS A 2 2.08 -27.92 12.01
C LYS A 2 2.83 -26.98 12.95
N ASN A 3 4.09 -26.72 12.64
CA ASN A 3 5.05 -26.03 13.50
C ASN A 3 4.61 -24.60 13.86
N TYR A 4 4.67 -24.32 15.15
CA TYR A 4 4.30 -23.08 15.86
C TYR A 4 5.26 -21.90 15.64
N GLN A 5 6.08 -21.90 14.58
CA GLN A 5 7.13 -20.89 14.33
C GLN A 5 6.72 -19.79 13.34
N GLY A 6 5.51 -19.85 12.77
CA GLY A 6 5.04 -18.92 11.73
C GLY A 6 4.21 -17.72 12.20
N THR A 7 3.74 -17.69 13.46
CA THR A 7 2.78 -16.65 13.91
C THR A 7 3.41 -15.26 13.93
N ASN A 8 4.57 -15.11 14.58
CA ASN A 8 5.20 -13.79 14.77
C ASN A 8 5.51 -13.07 13.45
N LEU A 9 6.01 -13.78 12.43
CA LEU A 9 6.35 -13.17 11.14
C LEU A 9 5.10 -12.84 10.32
N ILE A 10 4.06 -13.66 10.41
CA ILE A 10 2.75 -13.37 9.81
C ILE A 10 2.12 -12.15 10.49
N ASP A 11 2.17 -12.05 11.81
CA ASP A 11 1.63 -10.91 12.56
C ASP A 11 2.36 -9.61 12.21
N ILE A 12 3.70 -9.66 12.09
CA ILE A 12 4.50 -8.53 11.61
C ILE A 12 4.11 -8.14 10.18
N ALA A 13 3.93 -9.11 9.29
CA ALA A 13 3.54 -8.83 7.91
C ALA A 13 2.12 -8.23 7.82
N GLN A 14 1.18 -8.71 8.65
CA GLN A 14 -0.16 -8.12 8.75
C GLN A 14 -0.10 -6.68 9.26
N PHE A 15 0.69 -6.42 10.29
CA PHE A 15 0.91 -5.06 10.80
C PHE A 15 1.50 -4.13 9.73
N LEU A 16 2.54 -4.57 9.01
CA LEU A 16 3.13 -3.82 7.91
C LEU A 16 2.14 -3.57 6.77
N THR A 17 1.25 -4.52 6.49
CA THR A 17 0.15 -4.29 5.55
C THR A 17 -0.78 -3.19 6.02
N ILE A 18 -1.17 -3.17 7.31
CA ILE A 18 -2.06 -2.12 7.85
C ILE A 18 -1.41 -0.73 7.71
N ILE A 19 -0.10 -0.62 7.90
CA ILE A 19 0.64 0.64 7.67
C ILE A 19 0.51 1.10 6.22
N GLY A 20 0.56 0.17 5.27
CA GLY A 20 0.42 0.46 3.84
C GLY A 20 -1.02 0.67 3.37
N ASP A 21 -2.02 0.50 4.23
CA ASP A 21 -3.42 0.69 3.87
C ASP A 21 -3.72 2.17 3.57
N GLY A 22 -4.54 2.43 2.56
CA GLY A 22 -4.84 3.78 2.11
C GLY A 22 -5.52 4.65 3.18
N ILE A 23 -6.37 4.07 4.03
CA ILE A 23 -7.03 4.79 5.12
C ILE A 23 -6.01 5.12 6.21
N THR A 24 -5.18 4.14 6.60
CA THR A 24 -4.11 4.36 7.59
C THR A 24 -3.15 5.45 7.13
N LEU A 25 -2.73 5.43 5.86
CA LEU A 25 -1.87 6.46 5.28
C LEU A 25 -2.55 7.83 5.22
N ALA A 26 -3.84 7.89 4.92
CA ALA A 26 -4.61 9.14 4.94
C ALA A 26 -4.70 9.72 6.37
N ILE A 27 -4.96 8.88 7.36
CA ILE A 27 -4.96 9.25 8.78
C ILE A 27 -3.57 9.76 9.19
N ALA A 28 -2.50 9.06 8.79
CA ALA A 28 -1.14 9.50 9.07
C ALA A 28 -0.85 10.88 8.45
N CYS A 29 -1.25 11.12 7.20
CA CYS A 29 -1.12 12.44 6.58
C CYS A 29 -1.91 13.52 7.33
N ALA A 30 -3.13 13.23 7.78
CA ALA A 30 -3.95 14.16 8.56
C ALA A 30 -3.30 14.49 9.92
N LEU A 31 -2.76 13.48 10.61
CA LEU A 31 -2.04 13.67 11.86
C LEU A 31 -0.79 14.53 11.68
N LEU A 32 0.04 14.24 10.66
CA LEU A 32 1.22 15.04 10.34
C LEU A 32 0.86 16.49 10.00
N PHE A 33 -0.26 16.71 9.31
CA PHE A 33 -0.78 18.05 9.02
C PHE A 33 -1.13 18.81 10.30
N ILE A 34 -1.90 18.19 11.21
CA ILE A 34 -2.28 18.78 12.50
C ILE A 34 -1.04 19.09 13.34
N ILE A 35 -0.09 18.16 13.43
CA ILE A 35 1.20 18.36 14.11
C ILE A 35 1.94 19.54 13.49
N GLY A 36 2.00 19.61 12.15
CA GLY A 36 2.60 20.73 11.43
C GLY A 36 1.99 22.09 11.82
N ILE A 37 0.67 22.16 12.01
CA ILE A 37 -0.03 23.36 12.48
C ILE A 37 0.34 23.68 13.93
N ILE A 38 0.24 22.71 14.85
CA ILE A 38 0.49 22.90 16.28
C ILE A 38 1.90 23.42 16.53
N TYR A 39 2.89 22.82 15.87
CA TYR A 39 4.30 23.19 16.02
C TYR A 39 4.75 24.31 15.08
N LYS A 40 3.83 24.91 14.31
CA LYS A 40 4.13 25.96 13.31
C LYS A 40 5.23 25.55 12.33
N ASN A 41 5.30 24.26 12.00
CA ASN A 41 6.28 23.70 11.08
C ASN A 41 5.67 23.62 9.68
N GLU A 42 5.91 24.67 8.89
CA GLU A 42 5.44 24.79 7.51
C GLU A 42 5.94 23.66 6.62
N THR A 43 7.18 23.21 6.80
CA THR A 43 7.75 22.09 6.05
C THR A 43 6.94 20.82 6.29
N LEU A 44 6.65 20.48 7.56
CA LEU A 44 5.87 19.29 7.89
C LEU A 44 4.43 19.37 7.36
N LYS A 45 3.78 20.53 7.54
CA LYS A 45 2.42 20.78 7.05
C LYS A 45 2.32 20.67 5.53
N ASN A 46 3.26 21.26 4.79
CA ASN A 46 3.24 21.19 3.32
C ASN A 46 3.54 19.77 2.84
N SER A 47 4.48 19.08 3.51
CA SER A 47 4.82 17.70 3.18
C SER A 47 3.66 16.74 3.37
N SER A 48 2.82 16.93 4.40
CA SER A 48 1.65 16.09 4.61
C SER A 48 0.58 16.30 3.53
N VAL A 49 0.37 17.54 3.09
CA VAL A 49 -0.55 17.85 1.96
C VAL A 49 -0.03 17.25 0.66
N TYR A 50 1.26 17.41 0.36
CA TYR A 50 1.87 16.80 -0.82
C TYR A 50 1.85 15.28 -0.77
N SER A 51 2.04 14.68 0.41
CA SER A 51 1.96 13.23 0.60
C SER A 51 0.56 12.69 0.33
N LEU A 52 -0.47 13.39 0.83
CA LEU A 52 -1.86 13.06 0.54
C LEU A 52 -2.15 13.15 -0.97
N GLY A 53 -1.71 14.23 -1.61
CA GLY A 53 -1.84 14.40 -3.06
C GLY A 53 -1.14 13.29 -3.85
N ALA A 54 0.10 12.97 -3.49
CA ALA A 54 0.87 11.90 -4.13
C ALA A 54 0.20 10.53 -3.96
N MET A 55 -0.34 10.24 -2.77
CA MET A 55 -1.12 9.02 -2.51
C MET A 55 -2.37 8.94 -3.40
N LEU A 56 -3.14 10.03 -3.53
CA LEU A 56 -4.34 10.06 -4.37
C LEU A 56 -4.01 9.88 -5.85
N VAL A 57 -3.02 10.62 -6.37
CA VAL A 57 -2.60 10.52 -7.77
C VAL A 57 -2.06 9.12 -8.08
N SER A 58 -1.17 8.59 -7.24
CA SER A 58 -0.60 7.26 -7.42
C SER A 58 -1.64 6.14 -7.26
N GLY A 59 -2.63 6.34 -6.39
CA GLY A 59 -3.81 5.48 -6.24
C GLY A 59 -4.69 5.45 -7.49
N LEU A 60 -4.97 6.62 -8.09
CA LEU A 60 -5.70 6.72 -9.35
C LEU A 60 -4.96 6.00 -10.48
N ILE A 61 -3.66 6.26 -10.64
CA ILE A 61 -2.81 5.56 -11.63
C ILE A 61 -2.86 4.05 -11.40
N THR A 62 -2.71 3.61 -10.15
CA THR A 62 -2.78 2.18 -9.80
C THR A 62 -4.13 1.57 -10.15
N HIS A 63 -5.23 2.27 -9.87
CA HIS A 63 -6.57 1.80 -10.18
C HIS A 63 -6.81 1.69 -11.68
N THR A 64 -6.40 2.70 -12.46
CA THR A 64 -6.47 2.68 -13.92
C THR A 64 -5.64 1.52 -14.49
N LEU A 65 -4.42 1.32 -14.01
CA LEU A 65 -3.56 0.23 -14.47
C LEU A 65 -4.10 -1.15 -14.09
N LYS A 66 -4.73 -1.29 -12.92
CA LYS A 66 -5.38 -2.53 -12.50
C LYS A 66 -6.45 -2.96 -13.49
N ILE A 67 -7.32 -2.03 -13.90
CA ILE A 67 -8.36 -2.28 -14.89
C ILE A 67 -7.75 -2.62 -16.27
N ALA A 68 -6.67 -1.94 -16.65
CA ALA A 68 -6.03 -2.16 -17.95
C ALA A 68 -5.31 -3.52 -18.05
N ILE A 69 -4.74 -4.00 -16.94
CA ILE A 69 -3.86 -5.19 -16.93
C ILE A 69 -4.63 -6.44 -16.46
N SER A 70 -5.62 -6.31 -15.57
CA SER A 70 -6.50 -7.39 -15.09
C SER A 70 -5.76 -8.66 -14.68
N ARG A 71 -4.60 -8.51 -14.01
CA ARG A 71 -3.78 -9.65 -13.58
C ARG A 71 -4.40 -10.32 -12.35
N THR A 72 -4.61 -11.62 -12.45
CA THR A 72 -5.09 -12.50 -11.38
C THR A 72 -4.14 -12.57 -10.18
N ARG A 73 -4.63 -12.66 -8.94
CA ARG A 73 -3.76 -12.79 -7.73
C ARG A 73 -3.11 -14.18 -7.62
N PRO A 74 -1.99 -14.31 -6.87
CA PRO A 74 -1.45 -15.63 -6.51
C PRO A 74 -2.46 -16.44 -5.67
N GLY A 75 -2.58 -17.75 -5.92
CA GLY A 75 -3.35 -18.68 -5.07
C GLY A 75 -4.86 -18.79 -5.32
N LEU A 76 -5.35 -18.37 -6.50
CA LEU A 76 -6.77 -18.53 -6.86
C LEU A 76 -7.16 -20.01 -7.03
N SER A 77 -8.34 -20.39 -6.53
CA SER A 77 -8.94 -21.71 -6.74
C SER A 77 -9.52 -21.84 -8.16
N ALA A 78 -9.69 -23.06 -8.68
CA ALA A 78 -10.36 -23.32 -9.95
C ALA A 78 -11.76 -22.69 -10.03
N THR A 79 -12.46 -22.60 -8.89
CA THR A 79 -13.76 -21.93 -8.75
C THR A 79 -13.67 -20.42 -8.92
N ASP A 80 -12.60 -19.78 -8.43
CA ASP A 80 -12.39 -18.33 -8.61
C ASP A 80 -12.03 -18.01 -10.08
N ILE A 81 -11.40 -18.95 -10.80
CA ILE A 81 -11.12 -18.83 -12.24
C ILE A 81 -12.40 -18.98 -13.07
N LEU A 82 -13.32 -19.87 -12.67
CA LEU A 82 -14.61 -20.03 -13.35
C LEU A 82 -15.47 -18.77 -13.25
N LEU A 83 -15.51 -18.15 -12.07
CA LEU A 83 -16.20 -16.87 -11.81
C LEU A 83 -15.65 -15.70 -12.67
N LEU A 84 -14.35 -15.69 -12.99
CA LEU A 84 -13.75 -14.72 -13.91
C LEU A 84 -14.23 -14.89 -15.35
N LEU A 85 -14.35 -16.13 -15.82
CA LEU A 85 -14.74 -16.43 -17.20
C LEU A 85 -16.22 -16.10 -17.45
N GLU A 86 -17.07 -16.27 -16.43
CA GLU A 86 -18.49 -15.92 -16.51
C GLU A 86 -18.75 -14.41 -16.36
N ASN A 87 -17.83 -13.65 -15.74
CA ASN A 87 -18.05 -12.24 -15.47
C ASN A 87 -16.72 -11.44 -15.46
N PRO A 88 -16.15 -11.14 -16.65
CA PRO A 88 -14.78 -10.64 -16.81
C PRO A 88 -14.56 -9.21 -16.30
N MET A 89 -15.63 -8.50 -15.91
CA MET A 89 -15.62 -7.09 -15.54
C MET A 89 -16.29 -6.84 -14.18
N ILE A 90 -16.22 -7.79 -13.24
CA ILE A 90 -16.58 -7.45 -11.87
C ILE A 90 -15.52 -6.47 -11.38
N LEU A 91 -15.93 -5.23 -11.11
CA LEU A 91 -15.26 -4.33 -10.18
C LEU A 91 -15.00 -5.12 -8.91
N ASP A 92 -13.83 -5.71 -8.83
CA ASP A 92 -13.51 -6.68 -7.81
C ASP A 92 -13.18 -5.91 -6.52
N PHE A 93 -14.26 -5.55 -5.82
CA PHE A 93 -14.24 -4.88 -4.53
C PHE A 93 -13.57 -5.75 -3.45
N ASN A 94 -13.42 -7.06 -3.69
CA ASN A 94 -12.70 -8.01 -2.83
C ASN A 94 -11.21 -8.13 -3.18
N GLY A 95 -10.76 -7.52 -4.29
CA GLY A 95 -9.38 -7.46 -4.73
C GLY A 95 -8.79 -8.74 -5.36
N LYS A 96 -9.53 -9.85 -5.45
CA LYS A 96 -9.08 -11.14 -6.01
C LYS A 96 -8.47 -11.13 -7.42
N PHE A 97 -8.82 -10.16 -8.26
CA PHE A 97 -8.53 -10.10 -9.69
C PHE A 97 -7.78 -8.83 -10.13
N ASN A 98 -7.47 -7.94 -9.19
CA ASN A 98 -6.74 -6.69 -9.41
C ASN A 98 -5.40 -6.69 -8.67
N SER A 99 -4.49 -7.58 -9.09
CA SER A 99 -3.22 -7.83 -8.40
C SER A 99 -2.05 -6.93 -8.83
N PHE A 100 -2.12 -6.25 -9.98
CA PHE A 100 -1.01 -5.45 -10.46
C PHE A 100 -1.46 -4.05 -10.90
N PRO A 101 -0.78 -2.97 -10.46
CA PRO A 101 0.25 -2.91 -9.42
C PRO A 101 -0.32 -2.96 -7.97
N SER A 102 0.54 -3.14 -6.96
CA SER A 102 0.14 -3.14 -5.54
C SER A 102 -0.20 -1.72 -5.06
N GLY A 103 -1.45 -1.48 -4.70
CA GLY A 103 -1.89 -0.17 -4.18
C GLY A 103 -1.19 0.23 -2.89
N HIS A 104 -0.99 -0.71 -1.95
CA HIS A 104 -0.30 -0.45 -0.69
C HIS A 104 1.15 -0.02 -0.94
N THR A 105 1.86 -0.78 -1.78
CA THR A 105 3.25 -0.49 -2.12
C THR A 105 3.37 0.83 -2.86
N THR A 106 2.54 1.07 -3.88
CA THR A 106 2.55 2.32 -4.64
C THR A 106 2.32 3.53 -3.73
N ALA A 107 1.30 3.49 -2.87
CA ALA A 107 0.99 4.59 -1.95
C ALA A 107 2.13 4.84 -0.94
N SER A 108 2.66 3.77 -0.32
CA SER A 108 3.77 3.90 0.64
C SER A 108 5.03 4.48 0.01
N PHE A 109 5.41 4.07 -1.20
CA PHE A 109 6.57 4.62 -1.90
C PHE A 109 6.35 6.07 -2.37
N ALA A 110 5.13 6.42 -2.79
CA ALA A 110 4.78 7.80 -3.15
C ALA A 110 4.93 8.75 -1.95
N ILE A 111 4.40 8.37 -0.79
CA ILE A 111 4.54 9.14 0.46
C ILE A 111 6.01 9.20 0.91
N ALA A 112 6.72 8.06 0.87
CA ALA A 112 8.13 8.01 1.23
C ALA A 112 8.99 8.96 0.38
N TYR A 113 8.72 9.05 -0.93
CA TYR A 113 9.38 10.00 -1.80
C TYR A 113 9.13 11.44 -1.35
N VAL A 114 7.88 11.85 -1.15
CA VAL A 114 7.56 13.22 -0.71
C VAL A 114 8.25 13.55 0.62
N LEU A 115 8.13 12.68 1.62
CA LEU A 115 8.74 12.90 2.93
C LEU A 115 10.26 12.94 2.86
N SER A 116 10.90 12.14 1.99
CA SER A 116 12.36 12.16 1.79
C SER A 116 12.87 13.48 1.21
N ARG A 117 12.06 14.15 0.38
CA ARG A 117 12.41 15.46 -0.18
C ARG A 117 12.38 16.55 0.88
N SER A 118 11.48 16.43 1.85
CA SER A 118 11.32 17.40 2.92
C SER A 118 12.24 17.15 4.12
N PHE A 119 12.56 15.87 4.39
CA PHE A 119 13.43 15.45 5.48
C PHE A 119 14.50 14.46 4.96
N PRO A 120 15.52 14.94 4.24
CA PRO A 120 16.50 14.07 3.59
C PRO A 120 17.24 13.14 4.55
N TRP A 121 17.49 13.59 5.78
CA TRP A 121 18.16 12.79 6.81
C TRP A 121 17.32 11.59 7.29
N LEU A 122 15.99 11.61 7.08
CA LEU A 122 15.08 10.49 7.38
C LEU A 122 14.77 9.64 6.13
N SER A 123 15.33 9.98 4.97
CA SER A 123 15.04 9.26 3.71
C SER A 123 15.22 7.74 3.81
N PRO A 124 16.32 7.20 4.39
CA PRO A 124 16.48 5.75 4.52
C PRO A 124 15.34 5.10 5.32
N LEU A 125 14.89 5.76 6.39
CA LEU A 125 13.80 5.26 7.23
C LEU A 125 12.49 5.14 6.45
N PHE A 126 12.12 6.17 5.69
CA PHE A 126 10.88 6.16 4.91
C PHE A 126 10.87 5.06 3.84
N TYR A 127 11.99 4.86 3.15
CA TYR A 127 12.10 3.81 2.14
C TYR A 127 12.16 2.40 2.75
N ILE A 128 12.78 2.23 3.92
CA ILE A 128 12.76 0.95 4.65
C ILE A 128 11.32 0.57 5.02
N ILE A 129 10.53 1.52 5.53
CA ILE A 129 9.12 1.27 5.86
C ILE A 129 8.34 0.89 4.59
N ALA A 130 8.49 1.66 3.50
CA ALA A 130 7.81 1.37 2.23
C ALA A 130 8.20 0.01 1.64
N ALA A 131 9.49 -0.35 1.72
CA ALA A 131 9.99 -1.66 1.31
C ALA A 131 9.41 -2.78 2.20
N GLY A 132 9.32 -2.57 3.52
CA GLY A 132 8.67 -3.49 4.46
C GLY A 132 7.19 -3.73 4.14
N VAL A 133 6.46 -2.68 3.77
CA VAL A 133 5.08 -2.81 3.26
C VAL A 133 5.08 -3.69 2.02
N GLY A 134 5.92 -3.40 1.01
CA GLY A 134 6.03 -4.22 -0.21
C GLY A 134 6.34 -5.69 0.06
N PHE A 135 7.33 -5.96 0.91
CA PHE A 135 7.70 -7.30 1.34
C PHE A 135 6.51 -8.03 1.98
N SER A 136 5.76 -7.36 2.87
CA SER A 136 4.60 -7.98 3.52
C SER A 136 3.53 -8.43 2.53
N ARG A 137 3.34 -7.69 1.42
CA ARG A 137 2.39 -8.04 0.36
C ARG A 137 2.79 -9.30 -0.40
N VAL A 138 4.09 -9.51 -0.61
CA VAL A 138 4.62 -10.72 -1.23
C VAL A 138 4.57 -11.89 -0.25
N TYR A 139 4.99 -11.67 1.00
CA TYR A 139 5.04 -12.70 2.05
C TYR A 139 3.66 -13.27 2.38
N LEU A 140 2.62 -12.43 2.41
CA LEU A 140 1.23 -12.87 2.62
C LEU A 140 0.59 -13.47 1.36
N GLY A 141 1.32 -13.58 0.25
CA GLY A 141 0.81 -14.12 -1.01
C GLY A 141 -0.22 -13.22 -1.72
N ALA A 142 -0.35 -11.96 -1.31
CA ALA A 142 -1.34 -11.04 -1.87
C ALA A 142 -0.91 -10.49 -3.25
N HIS A 143 0.40 -10.41 -3.50
CA HIS A 143 0.98 -9.94 -4.75
C HIS A 143 2.18 -10.80 -5.16
N TYR A 144 2.45 -10.89 -6.45
CA TYR A 144 3.68 -11.48 -6.96
C TYR A 144 4.89 -10.58 -6.62
N PRO A 145 6.11 -11.16 -6.46
CA PRO A 145 7.35 -10.39 -6.40
C PRO A 145 7.61 -9.61 -7.69
#